data_AF-A0A1I3IWM6-F1
#
_entry.id   AF-A0A1I3IWM6-F1
#
_cell.length_a   1.000
_cell.length_b   1.000
_cell.length_c   1.000
_cell.angle_alpha   90.00
_cell.angle_beta   90.00
_cell.angle_gamma   90.00
#
_symmetry.space_group_name_H-M   'P 1'
#
loop_
_entity.id
_entity.type
_entity.pdbx_description
1 polymer ?
#
loop_
_entity_poly.entity_id
_entity_poly.type
_entity_poly.pdbx_seq_one_letter_code
_entity_poly.pdbx_strand_id
1 'polypeptide(L)'
;MDHRLPDGDYPFADTRLPLSEMAMMEAPMALEEVLRAAAANDGIEIIRDQPVELRCVSRDFPEATFIVFWPSGAQRLNILAPKSAVTGRA
;
A
#
# COMPACT_ATOMS: atom_id res chain seq x y z
N MET A 1 -16.47 -11.36 -14.67
CA MET A 1 -17.01 -10.26 -13.84
C MET A 1 -15.97 -9.18 -13.80
N ASP A 2 -16.37 -7.95 -14.09
CA ASP A 2 -15.52 -6.78 -14.29
C ASP A 2 -14.93 -6.34 -12.93
N HIS A 3 -13.60 -6.39 -12.77
CA HIS A 3 -12.88 -5.95 -11.57
C HIS A 3 -11.82 -4.91 -11.95
N ARG A 4 -12.24 -3.86 -12.65
CA ARG A 4 -11.42 -2.65 -12.76
C ARG A 4 -11.45 -1.94 -11.40
N LEU A 5 -10.29 -1.92 -10.74
CA LEU A 5 -10.03 -0.91 -9.72
C LEU A 5 -10.26 0.48 -10.35
N PRO A 6 -10.84 1.44 -9.60
CA PRO A 6 -11.13 2.77 -10.12
C PRO A 6 -9.85 3.47 -10.61
N ASP A 7 -9.99 4.31 -11.64
CA ASP A 7 -8.88 5.07 -12.24
C ASP A 7 -8.08 5.84 -11.18
N GLY A 8 -6.92 5.30 -10.83
CA GLY A 8 -5.91 5.90 -9.99
C GLY A 8 -4.54 5.56 -10.58
N ASP A 9 -3.64 6.54 -10.61
CA ASP A 9 -2.25 6.28 -10.97
C ASP A 9 -1.62 5.57 -9.77
N TYR A 10 -1.49 4.25 -9.88
CA TYR A 10 -0.95 3.44 -8.79
C TYR A 10 0.53 3.16 -9.06
N PRO A 11 1.44 3.49 -8.13
CA PRO A 11 2.88 3.45 -8.37
C PRO A 11 3.42 2.03 -8.21
N PHE A 12 3.15 1.19 -9.20
CA PHE A 12 3.69 -0.16 -9.23
C PHE A 12 4.84 -0.19 -10.22
N ALA A 13 6.03 0.21 -9.77
CA ALA A 13 7.25 0.06 -10.54
C ALA A 13 8.23 -0.81 -9.75
N ASP A 14 8.82 -1.80 -10.42
CA ASP A 14 10.02 -2.58 -10.00
C ASP A 14 11.27 -1.67 -9.87
N THR A 15 11.06 -0.36 -9.72
CA THR A 15 12.06 0.69 -9.66
C THR A 15 12.25 1.08 -8.21
N ARG A 16 13.45 0.85 -7.70
CA ARG A 16 13.85 1.37 -6.40
C ARG A 16 14.01 2.89 -6.50
N LEU A 17 13.03 3.62 -5.98
CA LEU A 17 13.12 5.07 -5.87
C LEU A 17 13.84 5.45 -4.57
N PRO A 18 14.59 6.57 -4.57
CA PRO A 18 15.18 7.08 -3.34
C PRO A 18 14.07 7.49 -2.36
N LEU A 19 14.31 7.30 -1.06
CA LEU A 19 13.35 7.67 -0.01
C LEU A 19 12.90 9.15 -0.07
N SER A 20 13.76 10.03 -0.60
CA SER A 20 13.43 11.44 -0.84
C SER A 20 12.30 11.66 -1.85
N GLU A 21 12.04 10.68 -2.72
CA GLU A 21 10.96 10.68 -3.72
C GLU A 21 9.75 9.86 -3.28
N MET A 22 9.80 9.25 -2.10
CA MET A 22 8.69 8.51 -1.51
C MET A 22 7.94 9.40 -0.51
N ALA A 23 6.66 9.13 -0.32
CA ALA A 23 5.82 9.76 0.70
C ALA A 23 4.87 8.73 1.31
N MET A 24 4.53 8.93 2.58
CA MET A 24 3.45 8.17 3.22
C MET A 24 2.12 8.77 2.77
N MET A 25 1.26 7.94 2.20
CA MET A 25 -0.10 8.32 1.85
C MET A 25 -1.10 7.35 2.47
N GLU A 26 -2.33 7.79 2.70
CA GLU A 26 -3.40 6.86 3.07
C GLU A 26 -3.60 5.83 1.97
N ALA A 27 -3.66 4.56 2.37
CA ALA A 27 -3.92 3.46 1.47
C ALA A 27 -5.32 3.65 0.84
N PRO A 28 -5.43 3.60 -0.49
CA PRO A 28 -6.72 3.50 -1.16
C PRO A 28 -7.54 2.32 -0.62
N MET A 29 -8.87 2.43 -0.58
CA MET A 29 -9.75 1.43 0.05
C MET A 29 -9.51 0.00 -0.42
N ALA A 30 -9.51 -0.19 -1.74
CA ALA A 30 -9.27 -1.50 -2.32
C ALA A 30 -7.85 -2.04 -2.05
N LEU A 31 -6.85 -1.17 -1.98
CA LEU A 31 -5.48 -1.57 -1.64
C LEU A 31 -5.35 -1.93 -0.15
N GLU A 32 -6.05 -1.20 0.73
CA GLU A 32 -6.10 -1.53 2.15
C GLU A 32 -6.67 -2.93 2.40
N GLU A 33 -7.73 -3.32 1.68
CA GLU A 33 -8.31 -4.66 1.77
C GLU A 33 -7.32 -5.74 1.33
N VAL A 34 -6.60 -5.51 0.23
CA VAL A 34 -5.54 -6.42 -0.26
C VAL A 34 -4.41 -6.55 0.76
N LEU A 35 -3.96 -5.44 1.36
CA LEU A 35 -2.89 -5.45 2.35
C LEU A 35 -3.30 -6.17 3.63
N ARG A 36 -4.53 -5.97 4.10
CA ARG A 36 -5.06 -6.69 5.28
C ARG A 36 -5.19 -8.19 4.99
N ALA A 37 -5.64 -8.56 3.80
CA ALA A 37 -5.72 -9.97 3.39
C ALA A 37 -4.32 -10.60 3.28
N ALA A 38 -3.34 -9.89 2.73
CA ALA A 38 -1.96 -10.35 2.65
C ALA A 38 -1.35 -10.53 4.06
N ALA A 39 -1.53 -9.56 4.95
CA ALA A 39 -1.07 -9.67 6.33
C ALA A 39 -1.70 -10.87 7.06
N ALA A 40 -3.01 -11.09 6.90
CA ALA A 40 -3.69 -12.23 7.47
C ALA A 40 -3.19 -13.57 6.91
N ASN A 41 -2.93 -13.66 5.60
CA ASN A 41 -2.40 -14.86 4.96
C ASN A 41 -0.97 -15.19 5.42
N ASP A 42 -0.14 -14.15 5.62
CA ASP A 42 1.26 -14.30 6.05
C ASP A 42 1.39 -14.42 7.58
N GLY A 43 0.28 -14.33 8.33
CA GLY A 43 0.27 -14.36 9.79
C GLY A 43 0.92 -13.12 10.43
N ILE A 44 0.98 -12.01 9.69
CA ILE A 44 1.58 -10.76 10.12
C ILE A 44 0.49 -9.88 10.75
N GLU A 45 0.70 -9.47 12.00
CA GLU A 45 -0.19 -8.52 12.67
C GLU A 45 0.26 -7.08 12.35
N ILE A 46 -0.66 -6.27 11.83
CA ILE A 46 -0.41 -4.84 11.59
C ILE A 46 -0.64 -4.10 12.91
N ILE A 47 0.44 -3.85 13.64
CA ILE A 47 0.41 -3.12 14.92
C ILE A 47 0.46 -1.61 14.68
N ARG A 48 -0.25 -0.85 15.52
CA ARG A 48 -0.21 0.63 15.47
C ARG A 48 1.17 1.17 15.75
N ASP A 49 1.50 2.27 15.06
CA ASP A 49 2.77 2.99 15.12
C ASP A 49 4.01 2.15 14.80
N GLN A 50 3.82 0.96 14.20
CA GLN A 50 4.91 0.10 13.75
C GLN A 50 4.81 -0.08 12.23
N PRO A 51 5.83 0.33 11.47
CA PRO A 51 5.88 0.04 10.05
C PRO A 51 6.15 -1.45 9.85
N VAL A 52 5.43 -2.05 8.93
CA VAL A 52 5.56 -3.45 8.56
C VAL A 52 5.70 -3.57 7.05
N GLU A 53 6.61 -4.43 6.62
CA GLU A 53 6.75 -4.76 5.21
C GLU A 53 5.85 -5.95 4.89
N LEU A 54 4.97 -5.78 3.90
CA LEU A 54 4.06 -6.81 3.43
C LEU A 54 4.35 -7.15 1.98
N ARG A 55 4.42 -8.44 1.70
CA ARG A 55 4.57 -8.95 0.35
C ARG A 55 3.21 -9.40 -0.17
N CYS A 56 2.72 -8.72 -1.20
CA CYS A 56 1.46 -9.04 -1.84
C CYS A 56 1.73 -9.85 -3.11
N VAL A 57 1.12 -11.02 -3.21
CA VAL A 57 1.08 -11.81 -4.43
C VAL A 57 -0.38 -11.88 -4.87
N SER A 58 -0.68 -11.42 -6.07
CA SER A 58 -2.01 -11.56 -6.65
C SER A 58 -1.92 -12.10 -8.07
N ARG A 59 -3.05 -12.59 -8.60
CA ARG A 59 -3.11 -13.13 -9.97
C ARG A 59 -2.80 -12.09 -11.04
N ASP A 60 -3.11 -10.84 -10.76
CA ASP A 60 -2.95 -9.72 -11.69
C ASP A 60 -1.60 -9.00 -11.52
N PHE A 61 -0.87 -9.28 -10.42
CA PHE A 61 0.40 -8.63 -10.10
C PHE A 61 1.43 -9.64 -9.55
N PRO A 62 2.54 -9.91 -10.26
CA PRO A 62 3.62 -10.75 -9.75
C PRO A 62 4.35 -10.01 -8.62
N GLU A 63 4.29 -10.57 -7.41
CA GLU A 63 5.07 -10.22 -6.20
C GLU A 63 5.44 -8.73 -6.02
N ALA A 64 4.60 -7.98 -5.29
CA ALA A 64 4.84 -6.59 -4.92
C ALA A 64 5.08 -6.44 -3.41
N THR A 65 6.00 -5.55 -3.01
CA THR A 65 6.32 -5.28 -1.60
C THR A 65 5.86 -3.88 -1.20
N PHE A 66 5.16 -3.79 -0.07
CA PHE A 66 4.64 -2.54 0.48
C PHE A 66 5.15 -2.31 1.89
N ILE A 67 5.56 -1.08 2.20
CA ILE A 67 5.74 -0.64 3.58
C ILE A 67 4.42 -0.05 4.04
N VAL A 68 3.79 -0.71 5.01
CA VAL A 68 2.52 -0.35 5.60
C VAL A 68 2.76 0.21 6.99
N PHE A 69 2.09 1.29 7.33
CA PHE A 69 2.15 1.91 8.65
C PHE A 69 0.75 2.26 9.11
N TRP A 70 0.42 1.95 10.35
CA TRP A 70 -0.87 2.31 10.92
C TRP A 70 -0.71 3.38 12.01
N PRO A 71 -0.95 4.67 11.70
CA PRO A 71 -0.78 5.73 12.69
C PRO A 71 -1.76 5.59 13.85
N SER A 72 -1.32 5.86 15.07
CA SER A 72 -2.23 6.11 16.19
C SER A 72 -3.11 7.33 15.90
N GLY A 73 -4.43 7.15 16.07
CA GLY A 73 -5.42 8.17 15.76
C GLY A 73 -5.95 8.13 14.32
N ALA A 74 -5.33 7.38 13.41
CA ALA A 74 -5.85 7.15 12.07
C ALA A 74 -6.70 5.87 12.02
N GLN A 75 -7.82 5.93 11.28
CA GLN A 75 -8.64 4.76 10.98
C GLN A 75 -8.08 3.93 9.82
N ARG A 76 -7.32 4.58 8.93
CA ARG A 76 -6.81 4.02 7.68
C ARG A 76 -5.35 3.62 7.82
N LEU A 77 -4.94 2.64 7.01
CA LEU A 77 -3.52 2.31 6.85
C LEU A 77 -2.86 3.33 5.95
N ASN A 78 -1.59 3.63 6.19
CA ASN A 78 -0.75 4.38 5.27
C ASN A 78 0.21 3.43 4.57
N ILE A 79 0.55 3.76 3.33
CA ILE A 79 1.57 3.08 2.54
C ILE A 79 2.66 4.05 2.14
N LEU A 80 3.88 3.52 2.03
CA LEU A 80 4.95 4.24 1.37
C LEU A 80 4.78 4.10 -0.15
N ALA A 81 4.59 5.24 -0.81
CA ALA A 81 4.38 5.32 -2.25
C ALA A 81 5.26 6.40 -2.87
N PRO A 82 5.70 6.25 -4.13
CA PRO A 82 6.27 7.32 -4.92
C PRO A 82 5.39 8.57 -4.92
N LYS A 83 6.00 9.73 -4.69
CA LYS A 83 5.31 11.04 -4.69
C LYS A 83 4.53 11.29 -5.98
N SER A 84 4.99 10.76 -7.11
CA SER A 84 4.34 10.86 -8.41
C SER A 84 2.94 10.24 -8.45
N ALA A 85 2.68 9.24 -7.62
CA ALA A 85 1.39 8.55 -7.55
C ALA A 85 0.55 8.94 -6.34
N VAL A 86 1.05 9.87 -5.52
CA VAL A 86 0.22 10.57 -4.54
C VAL A 86 -0.62 11.60 -5.30
N THR A 87 -1.58 11.12 -6.09
CA THR A 87 -2.59 11.98 -6.74
C THR A 87 -3.83 12.09 -5.86
N GLY A 88 -3.88 13.18 -5.07
CA GLY A 88 -5.05 13.64 -4.29
C GLY A 88 -4.71 13.85 -2.81
N ARG A 89 -4.94 15.01 -2.17
CA ARG A 89 -5.45 16.34 -2.56
C ARG A 89 -4.48 17.40 -1.98
N ALA A 90 -4.22 18.46 -2.75
CA ALA A 90 -3.84 19.76 -2.20
C ALA A 90 -5.04 20.39 -1.48
#